data_AF-A0A3D0NSD7-F1
#
_entry.id   AF-A0A3D0NSD7-F1
#
_cell.length_a   1.000
_cell.length_b   1.000
_cell.length_c   1.000
_cell.angle_alpha   90.00
_cell.angle_beta   90.00
_cell.angle_gamma   90.00
#
_symmetry.space_group_name_H-M   'P 1'
#
loop_
_entity.id
_entity.type
_entity.pdbx_description
1 polymer ?
#
loop_
_entity_poly.entity_id
_entity_poly.type
_entity_poly.pdbx_seq_one_letter_code
_entity_poly.pdbx_strand_id
1 'polypeptide(L)'
;AVCEFTPEQPQPITNPLLSEEADFAAAAQAISQAKRPMIYMGGGIVSADAEAQLLAFAEKIDCPVATSIMGLGGFPSSHRLFIGTIGMHGGYETGKATDNCDLIITAGARFSDRVAGDRKKFGEKATIIQLDIDKAEINKNVL
;
A
#
# COMPACT_ATOMS: atom_id res chain seq x y z
N ALA A 1 40.72 -2.91 3.89
CA ALA A 1 40.17 -2.33 2.65
C ALA A 1 39.64 -0.94 2.97
N VAL A 2 39.94 0.06 2.15
CA VAL A 2 39.40 1.43 2.30
C VAL A 2 38.23 1.55 1.32
N CYS A 3 37.07 1.96 1.81
CA CYS A 3 35.90 2.18 0.96
C CYS A 3 36.08 3.54 0.27
N GLU A 4 36.36 3.52 -1.03
CA GLU A 4 36.35 4.71 -1.89
C GLU A 4 34.89 5.10 -2.20
N PHE A 5 34.17 5.57 -1.18
CA PHE A 5 32.82 6.10 -1.33
C PHE A 5 32.78 7.55 -0.85
N THR A 6 32.31 8.42 -1.74
CA THR A 6 31.99 9.82 -1.41
C THR A 6 30.48 9.95 -1.40
N PRO A 7 29.85 10.27 -0.26
CA PRO A 7 28.41 10.46 -0.20
C PRO A 7 28.00 11.70 -1.00
N GLU A 8 27.06 11.51 -1.93
CA GLU A 8 26.37 12.62 -2.59
C GLU A 8 25.17 13.07 -1.77
N GLN A 9 24.86 14.37 -1.86
CA GLN A 9 23.62 14.89 -1.26
C GLN A 9 22.43 14.46 -2.12
N PRO A 10 21.32 14.00 -1.51
CA PRO A 10 20.10 13.70 -2.25
C PRO A 10 19.63 14.95 -3.00
N GLN A 11 19.30 14.81 -4.29
CA GLN A 11 18.68 15.90 -5.00
C GLN A 11 17.24 16.10 -4.50
N PRO A 12 16.80 17.35 -4.26
CA PRO A 12 15.42 17.63 -3.90
C PRO A 12 14.50 17.20 -5.06
N ILE A 13 13.63 16.23 -4.79
CA ILE A 13 12.64 15.78 -5.75
C ILE A 13 11.48 16.77 -5.72
N THR A 14 11.29 17.52 -6.80
CA THR A 14 10.05 18.27 -7.03
C THR A 14 9.09 17.37 -7.80
N ASN A 15 8.32 16.55 -7.09
CA ASN A 15 7.17 15.91 -7.70
C ASN A 15 5.98 16.88 -7.58
N PRO A 16 5.50 17.48 -8.68
CA PRO A 16 4.22 18.18 -8.61
C PRO A 16 3.14 17.20 -8.12
N LEU A 17 2.12 17.70 -7.41
CA LEU A 17 0.92 16.91 -7.18
C LEU A 17 0.31 16.62 -8.56
N LEU A 18 0.30 15.34 -8.92
CA LEU A 18 -0.15 14.87 -10.24
C LEU A 18 -1.62 14.42 -10.22
N SER A 19 -2.23 14.33 -9.05
CA SER A 19 -3.60 13.84 -8.89
C SER A 19 -4.59 14.98 -9.08
N GLU A 20 -5.51 14.78 -10.01
CA GLU A 20 -6.61 15.70 -10.26
C GLU A 20 -7.81 15.32 -9.38
N GLU A 21 -8.76 16.24 -9.20
CA GLU A 21 -9.98 15.97 -8.43
C GLU A 21 -10.77 14.75 -8.97
N ALA A 22 -10.69 14.52 -10.28
CA ALA A 22 -11.27 13.36 -10.95
C ALA A 22 -10.70 12.01 -10.45
N ASP A 23 -9.41 11.95 -10.10
CA ASP A 23 -8.76 10.73 -9.61
C ASP A 23 -9.32 10.35 -8.23
N PHE A 24 -9.48 11.36 -7.35
CA PHE A 24 -10.09 11.16 -6.04
C PHE A 24 -11.56 10.74 -6.14
N ALA A 25 -12.31 11.32 -7.08
CA ALA A 25 -13.70 10.92 -7.33
C ALA A 25 -13.80 9.47 -7.81
N ALA A 26 -12.92 9.06 -8.73
CA ALA A 26 -12.87 7.68 -9.22
C ALA A 26 -12.48 6.68 -8.10
N ALA A 27 -11.49 7.02 -7.28
CA ALA A 27 -11.08 6.21 -6.13
C ALA A 27 -12.23 6.07 -5.11
N ALA A 28 -12.90 7.17 -4.76
CA ALA A 28 -14.04 7.16 -3.85
C ALA A 28 -15.20 6.32 -4.39
N GLN A 29 -15.47 6.39 -5.69
CA GLN A 29 -16.48 5.56 -6.35
C GLN A 29 -16.12 4.08 -6.26
N ALA A 30 -14.88 3.70 -6.59
CA ALA A 30 -14.42 2.32 -6.51
C ALA A 30 -14.52 1.77 -5.07
N ILE A 31 -14.11 2.57 -4.08
CA ILE A 31 -14.25 2.21 -2.66
C ILE A 31 -15.72 2.01 -2.28
N SER A 32 -16.63 2.87 -2.74
CA SER A 32 -18.06 2.76 -2.42
C SER A 32 -18.75 1.52 -3.03
N GLN A 33 -18.21 1.01 -4.15
CA GLN A 33 -18.75 -0.13 -4.88
C GLN A 33 -18.11 -1.47 -4.47
N ALA A 34 -16.95 -1.43 -3.80
CA ALA A 34 -16.24 -2.60 -3.34
C ALA A 34 -17.04 -3.37 -2.29
N LYS A 35 -17.08 -4.69 -2.43
CA LYS A 35 -17.75 -5.58 -1.45
C LYS A 35 -16.76 -6.25 -0.53
N ARG A 36 -15.51 -6.38 -0.96
CA ARG A 36 -14.41 -7.01 -0.23
C ARG A 36 -13.13 -6.18 -0.40
N PRO A 37 -13.12 -4.91 0.04
CA PRO A 37 -11.92 -4.09 -0.02
C PRO A 37 -10.88 -4.60 0.97
N MET A 38 -9.61 -4.35 0.68
CA MET A 38 -8.53 -4.43 1.65
C MET A 38 -7.57 -3.25 1.48
N ILE A 39 -6.96 -2.82 2.58
CA ILE A 39 -5.86 -1.86 2.58
C ILE A 39 -4.54 -2.64 2.64
N TYR A 40 -3.62 -2.29 1.74
CA TYR A 40 -2.23 -2.72 1.79
C TYR A 40 -1.34 -1.51 2.09
N MET A 41 -0.87 -1.39 3.34
CA MET A 41 0.00 -0.29 3.74
C MET A 41 1.49 -0.63 3.66
N GLY A 42 2.30 0.38 3.37
CA GLY A 42 3.76 0.28 3.32
C GLY A 42 4.47 1.28 4.20
N GLY A 43 5.80 1.32 4.08
CA GLY A 43 6.64 2.24 4.86
C GLY A 43 6.38 3.71 4.57
N GLY A 44 5.75 4.05 3.45
CA GLY A 44 5.37 5.43 3.13
C GLY A 44 4.37 6.03 4.13
N ILE A 45 3.56 5.21 4.81
CA ILE A 45 2.67 5.68 5.89
C ILE A 45 3.50 6.15 7.09
N VAL A 46 4.47 5.34 7.51
CA VAL A 46 5.35 5.64 8.64
C VAL A 46 6.23 6.84 8.31
N SER A 47 6.81 6.89 7.12
CA SER A 47 7.66 8.01 6.69
C SER A 47 6.93 9.35 6.56
N ALA A 48 5.59 9.32 6.47
CA ALA A 48 4.75 10.51 6.32
C ALA A 48 4.01 10.89 7.60
N ASP A 49 4.25 10.20 8.73
CA ASP A 49 3.51 10.37 9.99
C ASP A 49 1.97 10.33 9.78
N ALA A 50 1.52 9.39 8.94
CA ALA A 50 0.13 9.29 8.46
C ALA A 50 -0.71 8.23 9.18
N GLU A 51 -0.25 7.72 10.34
CA GLU A 51 -0.87 6.61 11.06
C GLU A 51 -2.29 6.94 11.52
N ALA A 52 -2.51 8.16 12.03
CA ALA A 52 -3.82 8.60 12.52
C ALA A 52 -4.84 8.71 11.36
N GLN A 53 -4.38 9.21 10.22
CA GLN A 53 -5.18 9.35 9.00
C GLN A 53 -5.54 7.98 8.44
N LEU A 54 -4.57 7.05 8.40
CA LEU A 54 -4.80 5.68 7.95
C LEU A 54 -5.80 4.96 8.87
N LEU A 55 -5.66 5.10 10.19
CA LEU A 55 -6.58 4.52 11.16
C LEU A 55 -8.01 5.03 10.96
N ALA A 56 -8.19 6.35 10.95
CA ALA A 56 -9.50 6.96 10.74
C ALA A 56 -10.11 6.56 9.39
N PHE A 57 -9.29 6.45 8.35
CA PHE A 57 -9.74 5.99 7.04
C PHE A 57 -10.20 4.53 7.08
N ALA A 58 -9.38 3.61 7.61
CA ALA A 58 -9.70 2.19 7.71
C ALA A 58 -10.98 1.93 8.52
N GLU A 59 -11.17 2.66 9.64
CA GLU A 59 -12.38 2.58 10.45
C GLU A 59 -13.62 3.11 9.70
N LYS A 60 -13.48 4.22 8.97
CA LYS A 60 -14.57 4.84 8.21
C LYS A 60 -15.14 3.91 7.14
N ILE A 61 -14.29 3.12 6.49
CA ILE A 61 -14.69 2.18 5.43
C ILE A 61 -14.77 0.73 5.92
N ASP A 62 -14.61 0.50 7.23
CA ASP A 62 -14.60 -0.82 7.88
C ASP A 62 -13.74 -1.86 7.14
N CYS A 63 -12.52 -1.47 6.76
CA CYS A 63 -11.69 -2.22 5.82
C CYS A 63 -10.50 -2.91 6.51
N PRO A 64 -10.25 -4.20 6.26
CA PRO A 64 -9.09 -4.90 6.82
C PRO A 64 -7.78 -4.32 6.27
N VAL A 65 -6.76 -4.28 7.13
CA VAL A 65 -5.45 -3.67 6.87
C VAL A 65 -4.36 -4.74 6.95
N ALA A 66 -3.70 -4.99 5.82
CA ALA A 66 -2.46 -5.74 5.73
C ALA A 66 -1.28 -4.78 5.57
N THR A 67 -0.09 -5.20 6.02
CA THR A 67 1.11 -4.35 5.95
C THR A 67 2.30 -5.05 5.30
N SER A 68 3.13 -4.28 4.60
CA SER A 68 4.49 -4.72 4.27
C SER A 68 5.34 -4.75 5.54
N ILE A 69 6.47 -5.46 5.52
CA ILE A 69 7.44 -5.41 6.63
C ILE A 69 7.91 -3.97 6.92
N MET A 70 8.05 -3.14 5.88
CA MET A 70 8.47 -1.74 6.01
C MET A 70 7.39 -0.83 6.61
N GLY A 71 6.13 -1.26 6.59
CA GLY A 71 5.01 -0.50 7.16
C GLY A 71 4.66 -0.95 8.59
N LEU A 72 5.43 -1.87 9.20
CA LEU A 72 5.21 -2.26 10.59
C LEU A 72 5.34 -1.04 11.50
N GLY A 73 4.37 -0.86 12.40
CA GLY A 73 4.24 0.34 13.24
C GLY A 73 3.25 1.37 12.70
N GLY A 74 2.92 1.35 11.40
CA GLY A 74 1.99 2.30 10.77
C GLY A 74 0.50 2.09 11.11
N PHE A 75 0.16 1.03 11.84
CA PHE A 75 -1.21 0.70 12.24
C PHE A 75 -1.18 -0.13 13.55
N PRO A 76 -2.11 0.07 14.49
CA PRO A 76 -2.07 -0.65 15.77
C PRO A 76 -2.30 -2.15 15.59
N SER A 77 -1.33 -2.98 15.99
CA SER A 77 -1.38 -4.42 15.78
C SER A 77 -2.49 -5.15 16.56
N SER A 78 -3.00 -4.54 17.63
CA SER A 78 -4.12 -5.04 18.43
C SER A 78 -5.49 -4.63 17.86
N HIS A 79 -5.52 -3.79 16.82
CA HIS A 79 -6.77 -3.30 16.25
C HIS A 79 -7.49 -4.40 15.46
N ARG A 80 -8.82 -4.48 15.58
CA ARG A 80 -9.64 -5.54 14.96
C ARG A 80 -9.51 -5.63 13.43
N LEU A 81 -9.16 -4.52 12.78
CA LEU A 81 -8.98 -4.46 11.33
C LEU A 81 -7.59 -4.89 10.89
N PHE A 82 -6.63 -5.04 11.80
CA PHE A 82 -5.29 -5.47 11.43
C PHE A 82 -5.25 -6.98 11.18
N ILE A 83 -4.89 -7.37 9.95
CA ILE A 83 -4.84 -8.79 9.54
C ILE A 83 -3.41 -9.30 9.37
N GLY A 84 -2.39 -8.49 9.69
CA GLY A 84 -0.99 -8.92 9.70
C GLY A 84 -0.18 -8.48 8.49
N THR A 85 1.01 -9.08 8.35
CA THR A 85 1.94 -8.79 7.26
C THR A 85 1.60 -9.58 6.00
N ILE A 86 1.67 -8.95 4.83
CA ILE A 86 1.50 -9.59 3.52
C ILE A 86 2.85 -9.95 2.88
N GLY A 87 2.88 -11.02 2.11
CA GLY A 87 4.02 -11.43 1.28
C GLY A 87 4.54 -12.84 1.60
N MET A 88 5.78 -13.14 1.20
CA MET A 88 6.40 -14.46 1.28
C MET A 88 6.44 -15.07 2.70
N HIS A 89 6.50 -14.21 3.72
CA HIS A 89 6.49 -14.61 5.14
C HIS A 89 5.25 -14.05 5.85
N GLY A 90 4.23 -13.67 5.08
CA GLY A 90 2.98 -13.15 5.61
C GLY A 90 2.06 -14.23 6.16
N GLY A 91 1.02 -13.80 6.89
CA GLY A 91 0.01 -14.69 7.42
C GLY A 91 -0.85 -15.30 6.30
N TYR A 92 -1.32 -16.53 6.47
CA TYR A 92 -2.19 -17.21 5.50
C TYR A 92 -3.47 -16.39 5.20
N GLU A 93 -4.01 -15.75 6.24
CA GLU A 93 -5.16 -14.85 6.19
C GLU A 93 -4.93 -13.65 5.27
N THR A 94 -3.72 -13.08 5.24
CA THR A 94 -3.41 -11.96 4.35
C THR A 94 -3.39 -12.39 2.89
N GLY A 95 -2.75 -13.52 2.57
CA GLY A 95 -2.77 -14.07 1.22
C GLY A 95 -4.19 -14.41 0.76
N LYS A 96 -4.99 -15.03 1.64
CA LYS A 96 -6.40 -15.33 1.34
C LYS A 96 -7.24 -14.06 1.15
N ALA A 97 -6.99 -13.00 1.92
CA ALA A 97 -7.65 -11.71 1.71
C ALA A 97 -7.28 -11.13 0.35
N THR A 98 -6.00 -11.14 -0.02
CA THR A 98 -5.51 -10.69 -1.34
C THR A 98 -6.13 -11.47 -2.50
N ASP A 99 -6.23 -12.80 -2.41
CA ASP A 99 -6.78 -13.63 -3.48
C ASP A 99 -8.30 -13.47 -3.69
N ASN A 100 -9.01 -12.96 -2.68
CA ASN A 100 -10.48 -12.87 -2.67
C ASN A 100 -11.01 -11.44 -2.65
N CYS A 101 -10.17 -10.43 -2.42
CA CYS A 101 -10.58 -9.05 -2.48
C CYS A 101 -11.02 -8.65 -3.89
N ASP A 102 -11.92 -7.67 -3.97
CA ASP A 102 -12.32 -7.01 -5.21
C ASP A 102 -11.74 -5.60 -5.36
N LEU A 103 -11.13 -5.08 -4.30
CA LEU A 103 -10.40 -3.82 -4.29
C LEU A 103 -9.18 -3.91 -3.36
N ILE A 104 -8.02 -3.48 -3.84
CA ILE A 104 -6.80 -3.27 -3.03
C ILE A 104 -6.48 -1.77 -3.01
N ILE A 105 -6.50 -1.18 -1.82
CA ILE A 105 -6.09 0.20 -1.58
C ILE A 105 -4.65 0.17 -1.07
N THR A 106 -3.71 0.41 -1.97
CA THR A 106 -2.28 0.42 -1.66
C THR A 106 -1.87 1.80 -1.19
N ALA A 107 -1.39 1.91 0.05
CA ALA A 107 -1.05 3.18 0.68
C ALA A 107 0.43 3.22 1.07
N GLY A 108 1.23 4.01 0.35
CA GLY A 108 2.66 4.19 0.62
C GLY A 108 3.47 2.90 0.53
N ALA A 109 3.07 1.97 -0.35
CA ALA A 109 3.68 0.66 -0.49
C ALA A 109 4.09 0.37 -1.93
N ARG A 110 5.22 -0.32 -2.07
CA ARG A 110 5.71 -0.84 -3.35
C ARG A 110 5.40 -2.32 -3.47
N PHE A 111 5.07 -2.76 -4.67
CA PHE A 111 4.89 -4.19 -5.00
C PHE A 111 6.24 -4.85 -5.27
N SER A 112 7.01 -5.07 -4.20
CA SER A 112 8.25 -5.85 -4.30
C SER A 112 7.95 -7.31 -4.63
N ASP A 113 8.95 -8.01 -5.18
CA ASP A 113 8.94 -9.46 -5.38
C ASP A 113 8.61 -10.23 -4.09
N ARG A 114 9.04 -9.73 -2.94
CA ARG A 114 8.75 -10.36 -1.63
C ARG A 114 7.31 -10.21 -1.16
N VAL A 115 6.56 -9.27 -1.73
CA VAL A 115 5.14 -9.08 -1.44
C VAL A 115 4.28 -9.74 -2.51
N ALA A 116 4.50 -9.36 -3.77
CA ALA A 116 3.64 -9.80 -4.85
C ALA A 116 3.92 -11.23 -5.32
N GLY A 117 5.14 -11.75 -5.13
CA GLY A 117 5.55 -13.03 -5.69
C GLY A 117 5.32 -13.04 -7.20
N ASP A 118 4.31 -13.79 -7.65
CA ASP A 118 3.80 -13.73 -9.02
C ASP A 118 2.87 -12.53 -9.20
N ARG A 119 3.43 -11.46 -9.76
CA ARG A 119 2.76 -10.19 -10.00
C ARG A 119 1.51 -10.29 -10.88
N LYS A 120 1.40 -11.32 -11.72
CA LYS A 120 0.22 -11.52 -12.58
C LYS A 120 -0.97 -12.08 -11.79
N LYS A 121 -0.69 -12.76 -10.68
CA LYS A 121 -1.72 -13.38 -9.82
C LYS A 121 -2.08 -12.49 -8.63
N PHE A 122 -1.14 -11.64 -8.21
CA PHE A 122 -1.38 -10.74 -7.09
C PHE A 122 -2.57 -9.83 -7.38
N GLY A 123 -3.65 -9.98 -6.60
CA GLY A 123 -4.84 -9.16 -6.77
C GLY A 123 -5.52 -9.30 -8.13
N GLU A 124 -5.37 -10.42 -8.83
CA GLU A 124 -5.88 -10.63 -10.21
C GLU A 124 -7.39 -10.31 -10.37
N LYS A 125 -8.16 -10.44 -9.28
CA LYS A 125 -9.61 -10.20 -9.25
C LYS A 125 -9.99 -8.82 -8.71
N ALA A 126 -9.01 -8.01 -8.32
CA ALA A 126 -9.21 -6.77 -7.63
C ALA A 126 -8.87 -5.57 -8.53
N THR A 127 -9.66 -4.50 -8.39
CA THR A 127 -9.21 -3.18 -8.82
C THR A 127 -8.16 -2.67 -7.84
N ILE A 128 -7.08 -2.09 -8.34
CA ILE A 128 -5.98 -1.60 -7.49
C ILE A 128 -5.97 -0.07 -7.52
N ILE A 129 -6.07 0.54 -6.34
CA ILE A 129 -5.82 1.97 -6.13
C ILE A 129 -4.44 2.08 -5.51
N GLN A 130 -3.53 2.84 -6.13
CA GLN A 130 -2.17 3.02 -5.62
C GLN A 130 -1.91 4.48 -5.24
N LEU A 131 -1.65 4.71 -3.96
CA LEU A 131 -1.27 5.99 -3.38
C LEU A 131 0.25 5.95 -3.10
N ASP A 132 1.03 6.56 -3.98
CA ASP A 132 2.48 6.70 -3.81
C ASP A 132 2.93 8.11 -4.21
N ILE A 133 3.93 8.63 -3.50
CA ILE A 133 4.54 9.93 -3.79
C ILE A 133 5.50 9.84 -4.99
N ASP A 134 6.03 8.65 -5.26
CA ASP A 134 6.96 8.38 -6.34
C ASP A 134 6.20 7.89 -7.59
N LYS A 135 6.08 8.77 -8.59
CA LYS A 135 5.43 8.45 -9.87
C LYS A 135 6.04 7.22 -10.54
N ALA A 136 7.34 6.98 -10.38
CA ALA A 136 8.01 5.85 -11.02
C ALA A 136 7.54 4.50 -10.48
N GLU A 137 6.85 4.46 -9.34
CA GLU A 137 6.30 3.24 -8.75
C GLU A 137 4.85 2.95 -9.15
N ILE A 138 4.13 3.92 -9.72
CA ILE A 138 2.76 3.72 -10.23
C ILE A 138 2.80 2.83 -11.48
N ASN A 139 2.00 1.77 -11.52
CA ASN A 139 1.91 0.80 -12.63
C ASN A 139 3.23 0.09 -13.00
N LYS A 140 4.24 0.14 -12.12
CA LYS A 140 5.57 -0.42 -12.39
C LYS A 140 5.59 -1.95 -12.38
N ASN A 141 4.96 -2.55 -11.39
CA ASN A 141 5.07 -3.99 -11.10
C ASN A 141 3.72 -4.70 -11.10
N VAL A 142 2.64 -4.01 -10.74
CA VAL A 142 1.27 -4.51 -10.75
C VAL A 142 0.45 -3.45 -11.50
N LEU A 143 -0.45 -3.92 -12.37
CA LEU A 143 -1.27 -3.10 -13.27
C LEU A 143 -2.73 -3.14 -12.82
#